data_AF-F2NPN7-F1
#
_entry.id   AF-F2NPN7-F1
#
_cell.length_a   1.000
_cell.length_b   1.000
_cell.length_c   1.000
_cell.angle_alpha   90.00
_cell.angle_beta   90.00
_cell.angle_gamma   90.00
#
_symmetry.space_group_name_H-M   'P 1'
#
loop_
_entity.id
_entity.type
_entity.pdbx_description
1 polymer ?
#
loop_
_entity_poly.entity_id
_entity_poly.type
_entity_poly.pdbx_seq_one_letter_code
_entity_poly.pdbx_strand_id
1 'polypeptide(L)'
;MAALHLTRESSPEGLPPEVCREVRAWLEAHEVNELVLDLTAEGFGVWIDPEPDAIPVGLVPLEALRNPRALVACLEEAYRVYLSGLNSSD
;
A
#
# COMPACT_ATOMS: atom_id res chain seq x y z
N MET A 1 6.36 -15.18 -6.49
CA MET A 1 5.02 -14.61 -6.23
C MET A 1 5.09 -13.16 -6.71
N ALA A 2 4.05 -12.64 -7.36
CA ALA A 2 4.11 -11.31 -7.95
C ALA A 2 3.70 -10.28 -6.89
N ALA A 3 4.63 -9.42 -6.48
CA ALA A 3 4.30 -8.21 -5.73
C ALA A 3 3.50 -7.26 -6.63
N LEU A 4 2.48 -6.61 -6.08
CA LEU A 4 1.72 -5.59 -6.77
C LEU A 4 2.37 -4.23 -6.50
N HIS A 5 3.00 -3.66 -7.52
CA HIS A 5 3.58 -2.32 -7.46
C HIS A 5 2.54 -1.30 -7.93
N LEU A 6 2.25 -0.34 -7.07
CA LEU A 6 1.31 0.75 -7.31
C LEU A 6 2.09 2.06 -7.23
N THR A 7 2.03 2.84 -8.30
CA THR A 7 2.56 4.20 -8.32
C THR A 7 1.49 5.16 -8.79
N ARG A 8 1.76 6.47 -8.71
CA ARG A 8 0.83 7.48 -9.24
C ARG A 8 0.60 7.36 -10.74
N GLU A 9 1.55 6.77 -11.45
CA GLU A 9 1.53 6.66 -12.92
C GLU A 9 1.10 5.27 -13.38
N SER A 10 1.47 4.22 -12.64
CA SER A 10 1.27 2.81 -13.02
C SER A 10 0.38 2.07 -12.03
N SER A 11 -0.56 1.29 -12.60
CA SER A 11 -1.44 0.41 -11.84
C SER A 11 -1.12 -1.04 -12.19
N PRO A 12 -1.10 -1.97 -11.22
CA PRO A 12 -0.75 -3.36 -11.48
C PRO A 12 -1.87 -4.08 -12.22
N GLU A 13 -1.50 -5.02 -13.10
CA GLU A 13 -2.44 -5.90 -13.78
C GLU A 13 -3.07 -6.86 -12.76
N GLY A 14 -4.41 -6.85 -12.67
CA GLY A 14 -5.16 -7.76 -11.79
C GLY A 14 -5.96 -7.10 -10.67
N LEU A 15 -5.81 -5.78 -10.45
CA LEU A 15 -6.69 -5.04 -9.56
C LEU A 15 -7.90 -4.44 -10.32
N PRO A 16 -9.08 -4.38 -9.68
CA PRO A 16 -10.23 -3.68 -10.26
C PRO A 16 -9.91 -2.21 -10.53
N PRO A 17 -10.41 -1.62 -11.63
CA PRO A 17 -10.12 -0.22 -11.98
C PRO A 17 -10.59 0.78 -10.93
N GLU A 18 -11.68 0.48 -10.22
CA GLU A 18 -12.16 1.28 -9.09
C GLU A 18 -11.15 1.29 -7.93
N VAL A 19 -10.52 0.15 -7.64
CA VAL A 19 -9.50 0.03 -6.60
C VAL A 19 -8.26 0.82 -6.98
N CYS A 20 -7.79 0.66 -8.23
CA CYS A 20 -6.65 1.42 -8.74
C CYS A 20 -6.88 2.94 -8.66
N ARG A 21 -8.10 3.41 -8.93
CA ARG A 21 -8.43 4.84 -8.85
C ARG A 21 -8.35 5.37 -7.42
N GLU A 22 -8.96 4.66 -6.47
CA GLU A 22 -8.96 5.12 -5.07
C GLU A 22 -7.56 5.04 -4.44
N VAL A 23 -6.78 4.00 -4.78
CA VAL A 23 -5.37 3.91 -4.33
C VAL A 23 -4.53 5.02 -4.93
N ARG A 24 -4.73 5.36 -6.22
CA ARG A 24 -4.02 6.48 -6.84
C ARG A 24 -4.36 7.81 -6.18
N ALA A 25 -5.65 8.08 -5.96
CA ALA A 25 -6.08 9.27 -5.24
C ALA A 25 -5.49 9.33 -3.82
N TRP A 26 -5.38 8.18 -3.16
CA TRP A 26 -4.75 8.06 -1.86
C TRP A 26 -3.24 8.36 -1.91
N LEU A 27 -2.51 7.82 -2.89
CA LEU A 27 -1.08 8.09 -3.11
C LEU A 27 -0.81 9.58 -3.36
N GLU A 28 -1.67 10.24 -4.15
CA GLU A 28 -1.57 11.67 -4.42
C GLU A 28 -1.85 12.51 -3.17
N ALA A 29 -2.86 12.13 -2.37
CA ALA A 29 -3.24 12.87 -1.16
C ALA A 29 -2.18 12.80 -0.05
N HIS A 30 -1.43 11.70 0.04
CA HIS A 30 -0.43 11.44 1.09
C HIS A 30 1.02 11.68 0.65
N GLU A 31 1.19 12.20 -0.57
CA GLU A 31 2.50 12.41 -1.18
C GLU A 31 3.40 11.16 -1.24
N VAL A 32 2.79 9.96 -1.27
CA VAL A 32 3.49 8.67 -1.44
C VAL A 32 3.82 8.44 -2.91
N ASN A 33 5.04 8.01 -3.24
CA ASN A 33 5.48 7.79 -4.62
C ASN A 33 5.27 6.35 -5.07
N GLU A 34 5.61 5.40 -4.19
CA GLU A 34 5.52 3.98 -4.43
C GLU A 34 4.82 3.25 -3.27
N LEU A 35 3.91 2.36 -3.63
CA LEU A 35 3.27 1.43 -2.71
C LEU A 35 3.47 0.01 -3.25
N VAL A 36 4.00 -0.87 -2.42
CA VAL A 36 4.21 -2.27 -2.77
C VAL A 36 3.34 -3.14 -1.87
N LEU A 37 2.56 -4.02 -2.49
CA LEU A 37 1.77 -5.03 -1.81
C LEU A 37 2.34 -6.42 -2.17
N ASP A 38 3.05 -7.05 -1.25
CA ASP A 38 3.61 -8.39 -1.45
C ASP A 38 2.77 -9.46 -0.74
N LEU A 39 2.53 -10.58 -1.41
CA LEU A 39 1.72 -11.67 -0.89
C LEU A 39 2.46 -12.43 0.21
N THR A 40 1.82 -12.55 1.36
CA THR A 40 2.28 -13.27 2.55
C THR A 40 1.29 -14.38 2.91
N ALA A 41 1.61 -15.17 3.95
CA ALA A 41 0.70 -16.19 4.46
C ALA A 41 -0.61 -15.63 5.05
N GLU A 42 -0.61 -14.36 5.46
CA GLU A 42 -1.72 -13.72 6.18
C GLU A 42 -2.51 -12.70 5.32
N GLY A 43 -2.02 -12.39 4.11
CA GLY A 43 -2.57 -11.34 3.25
C GLY A 43 -1.47 -10.67 2.45
N PHE A 44 -1.59 -9.38 2.17
CA PHE A 44 -0.54 -8.58 1.54
C PHE A 44 0.17 -7.71 2.56
N GLY A 45 1.48 -7.88 2.69
CA GLY A 45 2.30 -6.90 3.40
C GLY A 45 2.28 -5.57 2.66
N VAL A 46 2.24 -4.48 3.39
CA VAL A 46 2.20 -3.12 2.85
C VAL A 46 3.54 -2.45 3.06
N TRP A 47 4.15 -1.99 1.98
CA TRP A 47 5.33 -1.14 2.00
C TRP A 47 5.01 0.19 1.35
N ILE A 48 5.37 1.28 2.02
CA ILE A 48 5.13 2.66 1.58
C ILE A 48 6.52 3.27 1.37
N ASP A 49 6.76 3.76 0.15
CA ASP A 49 8.06 4.28 -0.31
C ASP A 49 9.26 3.43 0.18
N PRO A 50 9.29 2.11 -0.12
CA PRO A 50 10.26 1.21 0.47
C PRO A 50 11.71 1.51 0.06
N GLU A 51 12.59 1.53 1.06
CA GLU A 51 14.04 1.46 0.90
C GLU A 51 14.53 -0.01 0.82
N PRO A 52 15.76 -0.28 0.33
CA PRO A 52 16.28 -1.64 0.10
C PRO A 52 16.29 -2.60 1.30
N ASP A 53 16.06 -2.12 2.53
CA ASP A 53 15.95 -2.94 3.76
C ASP A 53 14.63 -2.71 4.52
N ALA A 54 13.62 -2.11 3.88
CA ALA A 54 12.36 -1.77 4.52
C ALA A 54 11.53 -3.01 4.89
N ILE A 55 10.95 -2.96 6.10
CA ILE A 55 9.97 -3.95 6.57
C ILE A 55 8.54 -3.48 6.26
N PRO A 56 7.57 -4.41 6.13
CA PRO A 56 6.19 -4.02 5.90
C PRO A 56 5.64 -3.24 7.12
N VAL A 57 4.95 -2.15 6.83
CA VAL A 57 4.35 -1.24 7.82
C VAL A 57 2.87 -1.55 8.08
N GLY A 58 2.30 -2.49 7.34
CA GLY A 58 0.92 -2.92 7.52
C GLY A 58 0.60 -4.23 6.80
N LEU A 59 -0.63 -4.70 7.00
CA LEU A 59 -1.17 -5.89 6.38
C LEU A 59 -2.55 -5.57 5.79
N VAL A 60 -2.76 -5.98 4.54
CA VAL A 60 -4.03 -5.88 3.82
C VAL A 60 -4.56 -7.29 3.61
N PRO A 61 -5.77 -7.64 4.08
CA PRO A 61 -6.35 -8.94 3.79
C PRO A 61 -6.67 -9.07 2.29
N LEU A 62 -6.55 -10.27 1.72
CA LEU A 62 -6.82 -10.55 0.30
C LEU A 62 -8.20 -10.04 -0.16
N GLU A 63 -9.19 -10.10 0.73
CA GLU A 63 -10.57 -9.65 0.49
C GLU A 63 -10.66 -8.14 0.27
N ALA A 64 -9.79 -7.36 0.93
CA ALA A 64 -9.76 -5.91 0.80
C ALA A 64 -9.29 -5.46 -0.59
N LEU A 65 -8.53 -6.27 -1.34
CA LEU A 65 -8.16 -5.95 -2.73
C LEU A 65 -9.36 -5.85 -3.68
N ARG A 66 -10.53 -6.35 -3.30
CA ARG A 66 -11.77 -6.26 -4.07
C ARG A 66 -12.69 -5.15 -3.58
N ASN A 67 -12.33 -4.46 -2.50
CA ASN A 67 -13.13 -3.41 -1.89
C ASN A 67 -12.27 -2.15 -1.72
N PRO A 68 -12.44 -1.12 -2.57
CA PRO A 68 -11.59 0.06 -2.54
C PRO A 68 -11.55 0.74 -1.17
N ARG A 69 -12.70 0.82 -0.48
CA ARG A 69 -12.78 1.46 0.84
C ARG A 69 -12.03 0.68 1.91
N ALA A 70 -12.12 -0.65 1.86
CA ALA A 70 -11.41 -1.51 2.80
C ALA A 70 -9.90 -1.41 2.58
N LEU A 71 -9.46 -1.42 1.32
CA LEU A 71 -8.05 -1.25 0.99
C LEU A 71 -7.52 0.08 1.47
N VAL A 72 -8.18 1.20 1.14
CA VAL A 72 -7.76 2.53 1.58
C VAL A 72 -7.71 2.62 3.10
N ALA A 73 -8.70 2.07 3.82
CA ALA A 73 -8.65 2.05 5.29
C ALA A 73 -7.42 1.31 5.84
N CYS A 74 -7.03 0.18 5.23
CA CYS A 74 -5.79 -0.52 5.61
C CYS A 74 -4.54 0.32 5.27
N LEU A 75 -4.53 1.03 4.14
CA LEU A 75 -3.43 1.91 3.75
C LEU A 75 -3.28 3.10 4.70
N GLU A 76 -4.39 3.68 5.17
CA GLU A 76 -4.39 4.74 6.19
C GLU A 76 -3.71 4.28 7.49
N GLU A 77 -4.07 3.09 7.98
CA GLU A 77 -3.44 2.55 9.19
C GLU A 77 -1.94 2.26 8.96
N ALA A 78 -1.58 1.69 7.80
CA ALA A 78 -0.19 1.44 7.43
C ALA A 78 0.63 2.75 7.32
N TYR A 79 0.03 3.81 6.78
CA TYR A 79 0.67 5.11 6.64
C TYR A 79 0.91 5.79 7.98
N ARG A 80 0.01 5.63 8.96
CA ARG A 80 0.27 6.10 10.33
C ARG A 80 1.48 5.42 10.95
N VAL A 81 1.64 4.12 10.74
CA VAL A 81 2.82 3.36 11.21
C VAL A 81 4.07 3.86 10.50
N TYR A 82 4.02 4.03 9.18
CA TYR A 82 5.11 4.59 8.38
C TYR A 82 5.58 5.95 8.88
N LEU A 83 4.65 6.90 9.10
CA LEU A 83 4.96 8.22 9.66
C LEU A 83 5.54 8.14 11.08
N SER A 84 5.05 7.22 11.90
CA SER A 84 5.62 7.00 13.24
C SER A 84 7.06 6.48 13.17
N GLY A 85 7.37 5.62 12.20
CA GLY A 85 8.73 5.13 11.95
C GLY A 85 9.67 6.25 11.49
N LEU A 86 9.22 7.10 10.56
CA LEU A 86 9.94 8.29 10.11
C LEU A 86 10.26 9.23 11.28
N ASN A 87 9.27 9.54 12.12
CA ASN A 87 9.44 10.44 13.26
C ASN A 87 10.32 9.87 14.39
N SER A 88 10.60 8.56 14.38
CA SER A 88 11.45 7.91 15.40
C SER A 88 12.94 7.88 15.01
N SER A 89 13.29 8.31 13.80
CA SER A 89 14.65 8.35 13.27
C SER A 89 15.35 9.70 13.45
N ASP A 90 14.80 10.60 14.27
CA ASP A 90 15.39 11.90 14.65
C ASP A 90 16.21 11.82 15.96
#